data_AF-A0A7R9UV82-F1
#
_entry.id   AF-A0A7R9UV82-F1
#
_cell.length_a   1.000
_cell.length_b   1.000
_cell.length_c   1.000
_cell.angle_alpha   90.00
_cell.angle_beta   90.00
_cell.angle_gamma   90.00
#
_symmetry.space_group_name_H-M   'P 1'
#
loop_
_entity.id
_entity.type
_entity.pdbx_description
1 polymer ?
#
loop_
_entity_poly.entity_id
_entity_poly.type
_entity_poly.pdbx_seq_one_letter_code
_entity_poly.pdbx_strand_id
1 'polypeptide(L)'
;GSLWTTPMAQGERDDAAFPAADAHGGAAERGPSDLPAQSFRLRAARSTSFTVPNPQLGRQTGSQYLAILDFDQTLAASEVSFFDADTSDVVEEVFGGATRYERLSAFMIDTISRGVLLAIVSFNSAGVIKQVLHAAGWTEHFGDRVYGRDEVHRYNSSKAA
;
A
#
# COMPACT_ATOMS: atom_id res chain seq x y z
N GLY A 1 46.40 -45.37 31.14
CA GLY A 1 46.84 -44.77 29.87
C GLY A 1 46.42 -43.33 29.87
N SER A 2 47.38 -42.43 30.09
CA SER A 2 47.94 -41.52 29.07
C SER A 2 46.89 -40.51 28.58
N LEU A 3 46.74 -39.33 29.20
CA LEU A 3 47.60 -38.13 29.11
C LEU A 3 47.90 -37.71 27.67
N TRP A 4 47.22 -36.64 27.22
CA TRP A 4 47.78 -35.60 26.35
C TRP A 4 47.16 -34.24 26.73
N THR A 5 47.87 -33.52 27.60
CA THR A 5 47.96 -32.05 27.64
C THR A 5 48.88 -31.62 26.49
N THR A 6 48.69 -30.46 25.83
CA THR A 6 49.36 -29.13 26.04
C THR A 6 49.51 -28.49 24.62
N PRO A 7 49.96 -27.22 24.41
CA PRO A 7 49.45 -25.89 24.80
C PRO A 7 49.28 -24.88 23.63
N MET A 8 48.73 -23.71 23.98
CA MET A 8 48.97 -22.32 23.53
C MET A 8 49.73 -22.03 22.21
N ALA A 9 49.16 -21.13 21.41
CA ALA A 9 49.91 -20.11 20.68
C ALA A 9 49.23 -18.73 20.86
N GLN A 10 49.94 -17.83 21.55
CA GLN A 10 49.77 -16.38 21.47
C GLN A 10 50.29 -15.90 20.11
N GLY A 11 49.50 -15.11 19.40
CA GLY A 11 49.91 -14.26 18.27
C GLY A 11 49.03 -13.02 18.33
N GLU A 12 49.57 -11.94 18.90
CA GLU A 12 50.03 -10.76 18.16
C GLU A 12 48.92 -9.72 18.01
N ARG A 13 49.11 -8.64 18.78
CA ARG A 13 48.41 -7.37 18.65
C ARG A 13 49.02 -6.67 17.45
N ASP A 14 48.20 -6.37 16.45
CA ASP A 14 48.51 -5.32 15.49
C ASP A 14 47.53 -4.16 15.71
N ASP A 15 48.07 -3.14 16.36
CA ASP A 15 47.55 -1.79 16.42
C ASP A 15 47.71 -1.15 15.02
N ALA A 16 46.71 -1.30 14.16
CA ALA A 16 46.60 -0.53 12.92
C ALA A 16 45.65 0.65 13.15
N ALA A 17 46.28 1.82 13.30
CA ALA A 17 45.65 3.12 13.45
C ALA A 17 44.60 3.40 12.37
N PHE A 18 43.38 3.73 12.81
CA PHE A 18 42.41 4.41 11.97
C PHE A 18 42.89 5.84 11.72
N PRO A 19 43.06 6.31 10.47
CA PRO A 19 43.27 7.71 10.22
C PRO A 19 42.00 8.49 10.58
N ALA A 20 42.16 9.43 11.51
CA ALA A 20 41.18 10.46 11.82
C ALA A 20 40.91 11.26 10.54
N ALA A 21 39.69 11.15 10.01
CA ALA A 21 39.20 12.04 8.99
C ALA A 21 38.84 13.37 9.67
N ASP A 22 39.71 14.36 9.50
CA ASP A 22 39.38 15.76 9.65
C ASP A 22 38.29 16.11 8.63
N ALA A 23 37.05 16.23 9.12
CA ALA A 23 35.99 16.92 8.41
C ALA A 23 35.50 18.06 9.30
N HIS A 24 35.98 19.26 8.99
CA HIS A 24 35.41 20.52 9.47
C HIS A 24 33.92 20.56 9.11
N GLY A 25 33.08 20.16 10.07
CA GLY A 25 31.64 20.38 10.05
C GLY A 25 31.36 21.87 10.20
N GLY A 26 31.20 22.55 9.06
CA GLY A 26 30.51 23.83 8.99
C GLY A 26 29.07 23.64 9.45
N ALA A 27 28.73 24.26 10.57
CA ALA A 27 27.37 24.44 11.03
C ALA A 27 26.62 25.34 10.03
N ALA A 28 25.95 24.72 9.06
CA ALA A 28 24.87 25.35 8.32
C ALA A 28 23.56 24.91 9.00
N GLU A 29 22.95 25.84 9.72
CA GLU A 29 21.58 25.74 10.22
C GLU A 29 20.65 25.23 9.11
N ARG A 30 20.17 23.99 9.22
CA ARG A 30 18.97 23.56 8.51
C ARG A 30 17.80 23.86 9.43
N GLY A 31 17.14 24.99 9.15
CA GLY A 31 15.83 25.29 9.70
C GLY A 31 14.80 24.21 9.38
N PRO A 32 13.60 24.27 10.00
CA PRO A 32 12.53 23.31 9.75
C PRO A 32 12.26 23.24 8.26
N SER A 33 12.34 22.03 7.69
CA SER A 33 11.96 21.77 6.32
C SER A 33 10.44 21.89 6.20
N ASP A 34 9.98 23.13 6.02
CA ASP A 34 8.67 23.45 5.45
C ASP A 34 8.67 22.98 3.99
N LEU A 35 8.48 21.68 3.79
CA LEU A 35 8.06 21.16 2.51
C LEU A 35 6.54 21.29 2.44
N PRO A 36 5.99 22.07 1.50
CA PRO A 36 4.55 22.18 1.36
C PRO A 36 3.97 20.80 0.99
N ALA A 37 2.89 20.43 1.66
CA ALA A 37 2.03 19.27 1.39
C ALA A 37 1.34 19.32 0.00
N GLN A 38 2.05 19.78 -1.03
CA GLN A 38 1.53 20.08 -2.35
C GLN A 38 2.34 19.37 -3.43
N SER A 39 2.15 18.05 -3.54
CA SER A 39 2.41 17.36 -4.81
C SER A 39 1.64 16.05 -4.96
N PHE A 40 0.43 15.96 -4.40
CA PHE A 40 -0.60 15.09 -4.98
C PHE A 40 -1.36 15.88 -6.04
N ARG A 41 -0.73 16.04 -7.21
CA ARG A 41 -1.48 16.44 -8.41
C ARG A 41 -2.28 15.22 -8.87
N LEU A 42 -3.51 15.11 -8.39
CA LEU A 42 -4.58 14.45 -9.13
C LEU A 42 -4.57 15.04 -10.54
N ARG A 43 -4.01 14.31 -11.51
CA ARG A 43 -4.43 14.45 -12.90
C ARG A 43 -5.83 13.89 -12.95
N ALA A 44 -6.80 14.71 -12.56
CA ALA A 44 -8.16 14.58 -13.04
C ALA A 44 -8.05 14.51 -14.57
N ALA A 45 -8.28 13.32 -15.13
CA ALA A 45 -8.62 13.19 -16.53
C ALA A 45 -9.71 14.23 -16.79
N ARG A 46 -9.48 15.09 -17.79
CA ARG A 46 -10.29 16.25 -18.17
C ARG A 46 -11.71 16.19 -17.63
N SER A 47 -11.98 17.08 -16.68
CA SER A 47 -13.30 17.35 -16.13
C SER A 47 -14.25 17.72 -17.28
N THR A 48 -14.91 16.72 -17.85
CA THR A 48 -16.26 16.91 -18.39
C THR A 48 -17.16 16.97 -17.18
N SER A 49 -17.48 18.18 -16.77
CA SER A 49 -18.48 18.48 -15.75
C SER A 49 -19.76 17.68 -16.05
N PHE A 50 -20.02 16.65 -15.26
CA PHE A 50 -21.34 16.04 -15.17
C PHE A 50 -21.94 16.48 -13.84
N THR A 51 -23.00 17.27 -13.93
CA THR A 51 -23.82 17.62 -12.77
C THR A 51 -24.61 16.37 -12.37
N VAL A 52 -24.46 15.88 -11.15
CA VAL A 52 -25.45 14.97 -10.54
C VAL A 52 -26.18 15.74 -9.44
N PRO A 53 -27.53 15.69 -9.40
CA PRO A 53 -28.31 16.67 -8.66
C PRO A 53 -28.34 16.39 -7.15
N ASN A 54 -28.30 17.48 -6.40
CA ASN A 54 -29.13 17.83 -5.23
C ASN A 54 -29.22 16.84 -4.04
N PRO A 55 -29.03 17.28 -2.77
CA PRO A 55 -29.00 16.45 -1.57
C PRO A 55 -30.40 16.02 -1.07
N GLN A 56 -31.31 15.72 -2.00
CA GLN A 56 -32.60 15.08 -1.76
C GLN A 56 -32.65 13.73 -2.49
N LEU A 57 -31.70 12.84 -2.21
CA LEU A 57 -31.79 11.44 -2.63
C LEU A 57 -32.87 10.74 -1.80
N GLY A 58 -34.13 11.12 -2.09
CA GLY A 58 -35.25 10.22 -1.91
C GLY A 58 -34.96 8.96 -2.70
N ARG A 59 -35.17 7.81 -2.05
CA ARG A 59 -35.21 6.45 -2.62
C ARG A 59 -35.45 6.45 -4.13
N GLN A 60 -34.39 6.51 -4.93
CA GLN A 60 -34.45 6.08 -6.32
C GLN A 60 -33.92 4.66 -6.36
N THR A 61 -34.86 3.74 -6.20
CA THR A 61 -34.71 2.35 -6.60
C THR A 61 -34.42 2.33 -8.11
N GLY A 62 -33.17 2.13 -8.53
CA GLY A 62 -32.89 1.87 -9.95
C GLY A 62 -31.43 1.90 -10.38
N SER A 63 -30.62 2.80 -9.84
CA SER A 63 -29.24 2.99 -10.33
C SER A 63 -28.23 2.80 -9.21
N GLN A 64 -27.57 1.65 -9.18
CA GLN A 64 -26.43 1.41 -8.30
C GLN A 64 -25.22 2.15 -8.88
N TYR A 65 -24.69 3.13 -8.16
CA TYR A 65 -23.43 3.78 -8.51
C TYR A 65 -22.28 2.82 -8.21
N LEU A 66 -21.20 2.88 -9.00
CA LEU A 66 -19.99 2.08 -8.81
C LEU A 66 -18.79 3.01 -8.63
N ALA A 67 -18.09 2.88 -7.50
CA ALA A 67 -16.80 3.51 -7.26
C ALA A 67 -15.69 2.51 -7.62
N ILE A 68 -14.83 2.92 -8.56
CA ILE A 68 -13.66 2.15 -8.99
C ILE A 68 -12.43 2.74 -8.31
N LEU A 69 -11.71 1.90 -7.57
CA LEU A 69 -10.52 2.26 -6.82
C LEU A 69 -9.30 1.54 -7.41
N ASP A 70 -8.16 2.21 -7.45
CA ASP A 70 -6.88 1.51 -7.58
C ASP A 70 -6.48 0.92 -6.22
N PHE A 71 -5.52 -0.01 -6.21
CA PHE A 71 -5.03 -0.65 -5.01
C PHE A 71 -3.71 -0.05 -4.53
N ASP A 72 -2.64 -0.23 -5.30
CA ASP A 72 -1.30 0.23 -4.94
C ASP A 72 -1.27 1.76 -4.82
N GLN A 73 -0.63 2.28 -3.76
CA GLN A 73 -0.53 3.72 -3.49
C GLN A 73 -1.88 4.48 -3.39
N THR A 74 -3.01 3.76 -3.35
CA THR A 74 -4.36 4.32 -3.21
C THR A 74 -5.03 3.75 -1.97
N LEU A 75 -5.22 2.43 -1.94
CA LEU A 75 -5.69 1.68 -0.77
C LEU A 75 -4.49 1.20 0.05
N ALA A 76 -3.51 0.55 -0.58
CA ALA A 76 -2.22 0.29 0.03
C ALA A 76 -1.40 1.59 0.14
N ALA A 77 -0.52 1.68 1.13
CA ALA A 77 0.40 2.80 1.29
C ALA A 77 1.57 2.73 0.29
N SER A 78 1.89 1.54 -0.19
CA SER A 78 2.98 1.23 -1.12
C SER A 78 2.51 0.24 -2.19
N GLU A 79 3.43 -0.17 -3.08
CA GLU A 79 3.19 -1.23 -4.05
C GLU A 79 3.35 -2.60 -3.38
N VAL A 80 2.35 -3.47 -3.52
CA VAL A 80 2.33 -4.79 -2.86
C VAL A 80 2.57 -5.90 -3.88
N SER A 81 3.82 -6.27 -4.11
CA SER A 81 4.16 -7.28 -5.13
C SER A 81 3.95 -8.74 -4.67
N PHE A 82 4.08 -8.99 -3.38
CA PHE A 82 3.92 -10.28 -2.73
C PHE A 82 3.30 -10.06 -1.34
N PHE A 83 2.46 -10.99 -0.91
CA PHE A 83 1.83 -10.92 0.40
C PHE A 83 1.89 -12.30 1.05
N ASP A 84 2.49 -12.36 2.23
CA ASP A 84 2.48 -13.56 3.06
C ASP A 84 1.28 -13.48 4.01
N ALA A 85 0.40 -14.47 3.95
CA ALA A 85 -0.79 -14.52 4.81
C ALA A 85 -0.43 -14.62 6.31
N ASP A 86 0.80 -15.04 6.63
CA ASP A 86 1.32 -15.11 7.99
C ASP A 86 1.83 -13.74 8.51
N THR A 87 1.73 -12.68 7.71
CA THR A 87 2.10 -11.31 8.12
C THR A 87 1.17 -10.84 9.24
N SER A 88 1.70 -10.78 10.47
CA SER A 88 0.93 -10.44 11.67
C SER A 88 0.47 -8.98 11.73
N ASP A 89 1.02 -8.09 10.90
CA ASP A 89 0.70 -6.66 10.92
C ASP A 89 0.45 -6.06 9.53
N VAL A 90 -0.62 -6.55 8.89
CA VAL A 90 -1.09 -6.03 7.59
C VAL A 90 -1.45 -4.54 7.66
N VAL A 91 -1.96 -4.09 8.81
CA VAL A 91 -2.37 -2.70 9.02
C VAL A 91 -1.18 -1.76 8.92
N GLU A 92 -0.08 -2.08 9.60
CA GLU A 92 1.12 -1.27 9.53
C GLU A 92 1.80 -1.38 8.16
N GLU A 93 2.10 -2.60 7.71
CA GLU A 93 2.93 -2.85 6.53
C GLU A 93 2.25 -2.46 5.21
N VAL A 94 0.95 -2.78 5.06
CA VAL A 94 0.25 -2.58 3.79
C VAL A 94 -0.51 -1.27 3.77
N PHE A 95 -1.16 -0.91 4.88
CA PHE A 95 -2.02 0.28 4.92
C PHE A 95 -1.33 1.52 5.47
N GLY A 96 -0.07 1.42 5.94
CA GLY A 96 0.67 2.54 6.48
C GLY A 96 0.15 2.98 7.85
N GLY A 97 -0.35 2.02 8.63
CA GLY A 97 -0.73 2.17 10.02
C GLY A 97 -2.22 2.39 10.29
N ALA A 98 -2.56 2.23 11.58
CA ALA A 98 -3.94 2.15 12.07
C ALA A 98 -4.79 3.38 11.68
N THR A 99 -4.24 4.58 11.77
CA THR A 99 -5.00 5.81 11.45
C THR A 99 -5.44 5.86 9.98
N ARG A 100 -4.57 5.44 9.05
CA ARG A 100 -4.93 5.41 7.63
C ARG A 100 -5.94 4.31 7.34
N TYR A 101 -5.73 3.14 7.92
CA TYR A 101 -6.65 2.01 7.85
C TYR A 101 -8.07 2.36 8.33
N GLU A 102 -8.20 3.03 9.48
CA GLU A 102 -9.50 3.46 10.03
C GLU A 102 -10.22 4.46 9.11
N ARG A 103 -9.48 5.42 8.55
CA ARG A 103 -10.05 6.41 7.60
C ARG A 103 -10.54 5.76 6.32
N LEU A 104 -9.78 4.82 5.77
CA LEU A 104 -10.18 4.05 4.59
C LEU A 104 -11.41 3.20 4.90
N SER A 105 -11.44 2.53 6.06
CA SER A 105 -12.58 1.74 6.51
C SER A 105 -13.84 2.60 6.62
N ALA A 106 -13.75 3.77 7.26
CA ALA A 106 -14.85 4.71 7.39
C ALA A 106 -15.35 5.21 6.03
N PHE A 107 -14.44 5.52 5.10
CA PHE A 107 -14.77 5.90 3.73
C PHE A 107 -15.56 4.80 3.01
N MET A 108 -15.12 3.54 3.09
CA MET A 108 -15.81 2.42 2.44
C MET A 108 -17.20 2.19 3.03
N ILE A 109 -17.32 2.22 4.36
CA ILE A 109 -18.61 2.05 5.05
C ILE A 109 -19.58 3.18 4.66
N ASP A 110 -19.16 4.44 4.69
CA ASP A 110 -20.00 5.58 4.30
C ASP A 110 -20.43 5.46 2.83
N THR A 111 -19.51 5.09 1.95
CA THR A 111 -19.78 4.89 0.51
C THR A 111 -20.83 3.80 0.27
N ILE A 112 -20.68 2.64 0.92
CA ILE A 112 -21.64 1.52 0.82
C ILE A 112 -23.00 1.93 1.41
N SER A 113 -23.02 2.65 2.53
CA SER A 113 -24.26 3.11 3.18
C SER A 113 -25.09 4.05 2.29
N ARG A 114 -24.44 4.73 1.34
CA ARG A 114 -25.07 5.58 0.32
C ARG A 114 -25.56 4.79 -0.91
N GLY A 115 -25.43 3.47 -0.91
CA GLY A 115 -25.83 2.61 -2.02
C GLY A 115 -24.84 2.59 -3.18
N VAL A 116 -23.58 2.95 -2.93
CA VAL A 116 -22.50 2.89 -3.92
C VAL A 116 -21.75 1.57 -3.76
N LEU A 117 -21.64 0.79 -4.84
CA LEU A 117 -20.83 -0.41 -4.90
C LEU A 117 -19.35 -0.05 -5.03
N LEU A 118 -18.48 -0.91 -4.49
CA LEU A 118 -17.04 -0.76 -4.62
C LEU A 118 -16.47 -1.82 -5.57
N ALA A 119 -15.51 -1.41 -6.39
CA ALA A 119 -14.67 -2.29 -7.20
C ALA A 119 -13.21 -1.84 -7.12
N ILE A 120 -12.29 -2.80 -7.21
CA ILE A 120 -10.86 -2.54 -7.38
C ILE A 120 -10.46 -2.89 -8.81
N VAL A 121 -9.74 -1.99 -9.46
CA VAL A 121 -9.08 -2.23 -10.75
C VAL A 121 -7.64 -1.78 -10.62
N SER A 122 -6.71 -2.72 -10.69
CA SER A 122 -5.29 -2.44 -10.49
C SER A 122 -4.39 -3.23 -11.43
N PHE A 123 -3.15 -2.76 -11.63
CA PHE A 123 -2.14 -3.49 -12.40
C PHE A 123 -1.43 -4.59 -11.60
N ASN A 124 -1.80 -4.74 -10.33
CA ASN A 124 -1.37 -5.83 -9.47
C ASN A 124 -2.14 -7.13 -9.76
N SER A 125 -1.71 -8.24 -9.18
CA SER A 125 -2.40 -9.54 -9.23
C SER A 125 -3.69 -9.49 -8.40
N ALA A 126 -4.81 -9.93 -8.99
CA ALA A 126 -6.08 -10.03 -8.27
C ALA A 126 -5.97 -10.95 -7.04
N GLY A 127 -5.15 -12.01 -7.15
CA GLY A 127 -4.91 -12.95 -6.04
C GLY A 127 -4.22 -12.29 -4.84
N VAL A 128 -3.19 -11.47 -5.09
CA VAL A 128 -2.48 -10.74 -4.02
C VAL A 128 -3.42 -9.76 -3.34
N ILE A 129 -4.17 -8.98 -4.12
CA ILE A 129 -5.15 -8.02 -3.58
C ILE A 129 -6.17 -8.75 -2.71
N LYS A 130 -6.77 -9.85 -3.19
CA LYS A 130 -7.78 -10.62 -2.45
C LYS A 130 -7.24 -11.15 -1.12
N GLN A 131 -5.98 -11.59 -1.07
CA GLN A 131 -5.35 -12.04 0.18
C GLN A 131 -5.19 -10.89 1.19
N VAL A 132 -4.73 -9.72 0.73
CA VAL A 132 -4.62 -8.54 1.59
C VAL A 132 -6.00 -8.13 2.12
N LEU A 133 -7.01 -8.05 1.25
CA LEU A 133 -8.38 -7.69 1.65
C LEU A 133 -8.95 -8.68 2.68
N HIS A 134 -8.67 -9.97 2.52
CA HIS A 134 -9.06 -10.99 3.48
C HIS A 134 -8.41 -10.77 4.84
N ALA A 135 -7.10 -10.56 4.87
CA ALA A 135 -6.38 -10.30 6.11
C ALA A 135 -6.80 -8.97 6.78
N ALA A 136 -7.22 -7.99 5.96
CA ALA A 136 -7.78 -6.71 6.41
C ALA A 136 -9.26 -6.79 6.84
N GLY A 137 -9.95 -7.92 6.64
CA GLY A 137 -11.39 -8.02 6.88
C GLY A 137 -12.26 -7.19 5.94
N TRP A 138 -11.76 -6.85 4.74
CA TRP A 138 -12.44 -6.02 3.74
C TRP A 138 -13.05 -6.80 2.57
N THR A 139 -12.92 -8.13 2.54
CA THR A 139 -13.44 -8.98 1.45
C THR A 139 -14.90 -8.69 1.12
N GLU A 140 -15.75 -8.60 2.14
CA GLU A 140 -17.21 -8.40 1.98
C GLU A 140 -17.56 -7.03 1.35
N HIS A 141 -16.70 -6.03 1.47
CA HIS A 141 -16.93 -4.71 0.87
C HIS A 141 -16.86 -4.75 -0.67
N PHE A 142 -15.99 -5.60 -1.22
CA PHE A 142 -15.74 -5.68 -2.66
C PHE A 142 -16.43 -6.89 -3.31
N GLY A 143 -16.63 -7.99 -2.57
CA GLY A 143 -17.11 -9.25 -3.13
C GLY A 143 -16.25 -9.69 -4.31
N ASP A 144 -16.88 -10.07 -5.41
CA ASP A 144 -16.18 -10.55 -6.62
C ASP A 144 -15.57 -9.41 -7.48
N ARG A 145 -15.71 -8.14 -7.08
CA ARG A 145 -15.32 -6.97 -7.89
C ARG A 145 -13.88 -6.54 -7.69
N VAL A 146 -12.94 -7.48 -7.78
CA VAL A 146 -11.50 -7.22 -7.68
C VAL A 146 -10.82 -7.71 -8.94
N TYR A 147 -10.39 -6.76 -9.77
CA TYR A 147 -9.83 -7.00 -11.08
C TYR A 147 -8.35 -6.61 -11.11
N GLY A 148 -7.50 -7.62 -11.28
CA GLY A 148 -6.06 -7.46 -11.41
C GLY A 148 -5.57 -7.65 -12.85
N ARG A 149 -4.26 -7.49 -13.04
CA ARG A 149 -3.57 -7.67 -14.33
C ARG A 149 -3.83 -9.04 -14.95
N ASP A 150 -3.88 -10.08 -14.14
CA ASP A 150 -4.12 -11.47 -14.55
C ASP A 150 -5.53 -11.69 -15.13
N GLU A 151 -6.52 -10.93 -14.69
CA GLU A 151 -7.88 -11.00 -15.22
C GLU A 151 -8.02 -10.18 -16.52
N VAL A 152 -7.37 -9.02 -16.60
CA VAL A 152 -7.37 -8.16 -17.80
C VAL A 152 -6.73 -8.85 -19.01
N HIS A 153 -5.63 -9.59 -18.80
CA HIS A 153 -4.94 -10.27 -19.91
C HIS A 153 -5.78 -11.42 -20.49
N ARG A 154 -6.58 -12.13 -19.68
CA ARG A 154 -7.43 -13.22 -20.15
C ARG A 154 -8.53 -12.75 -21.10
N TYR A 155 -9.06 -11.55 -20.88
CA TYR A 155 -10.09 -10.97 -21.76
C TYR A 155 -9.57 -10.67 -23.18
N ASN A 156 -8.31 -10.24 -23.29
CA ASN A 156 -7.72 -9.95 -24.60
C ASN A 156 -7.39 -11.23 -25.37
N SER A 157 -6.96 -12.28 -24.68
CA SER A 157 -6.66 -13.57 -25.30
C SER A 157 -7.91 -14.31 -25.79
N SER A 158 -9.07 -14.15 -25.12
CA SER A 158 -10.32 -14.80 -25.53
C SER A 158 -11.05 -14.11 -26.69
N LYS A 159 -10.69 -12.86 -27.03
CA LYS A 159 -11.19 -12.16 -28.22
C LYS A 159 -10.35 -12.38 -29.47
N ALA A 160 -9.14 -12.90 -29.32
CA ALA A 160 -8.21 -13.15 -30.43
C ALA A 160 -8.31 -14.57 -31.00
N ALA A 161 -9.13 -15.43 -30.40
CA ALA A 161 -9.44 -16.80 -30.84
C ALA A 161 -10.83 -16.86 -31.45
#